data_AF-F8PTC2-F1
#
_entry.id   AF-F8PTC2-F1
#
_cell.length_a   1.000
_cell.length_b   1.000
_cell.length_c   1.000
_cell.angle_alpha   90.00
_cell.angle_beta   90.00
_cell.angle_gamma   90.00
#
_symmetry.space_group_name_H-M   'P 1'
#
loop_
_entity.id
_entity.type
_entity.pdbx_description
1 polymer ?
#
loop_
_entity_poly.entity_id
_entity_poly.type
_entity_poly.pdbx_seq_one_letter_code
_entity_poly.pdbx_strand_id
1 'polypeptide(L)' 'IPRPIPVYNADGTLNKNGAINEFVILLMEIDGHVEKIHLAVTNLGNGKMFLGHEWLNKHNPKIDWR' A
#
# COMPACT_ATOMS: atom_id res chain seq x y z
N ILE A 1 8.82 -15.10 1.42
CA ILE A 1 9.78 -14.18 0.76
C ILE A 1 11.16 -14.54 1.28
N PRO A 2 12.19 -14.75 0.45
CA PRO A 2 13.53 -15.13 0.94
C PRO A 2 14.21 -14.02 1.74
N ARG A 3 13.78 -12.76 1.57
CA ARG A 3 14.28 -11.58 2.29
C ARG A 3 13.11 -10.72 2.79
N PRO A 4 13.00 -10.44 4.09
CA PRO A 4 12.02 -9.50 4.63
C PRO A 4 12.23 -8.10 4.04
N ILE A 5 11.15 -7.39 3.75
CA ILE A 5 11.22 -6.00 3.25
C ILE A 5 11.08 -5.06 4.46
N PRO A 6 12.11 -4.31 4.85
CA PRO A 6 11.99 -3.38 5.98
C PRO A 6 11.02 -2.25 5.64
N VAL A 7 10.18 -1.87 6.60
CA VAL A 7 9.24 -0.76 6.46
C VAL A 7 9.65 0.36 7.39
N TYR A 8 9.76 1.55 6.84
CA TYR A 8 10.04 2.78 7.57
C TYR A 8 8.84 3.72 7.47
N ASN A 9 8.50 4.37 8.57
CA ASN A 9 7.52 5.43 8.60
C ASN A 9 8.13 6.71 8.00
N ALA A 10 7.29 7.72 7.75
CA ALA A 10 7.72 8.98 7.14
C ALA A 10 8.74 9.75 8.00
N ASP A 11 8.75 9.54 9.32
CA ASP A 11 9.72 10.11 10.25
C ASP A 11 11.06 9.33 10.31
N GLY A 12 11.20 8.29 9.49
CA GLY A 12 12.40 7.45 9.41
C GLY A 12 12.48 6.35 10.46
N THR A 13 11.50 6.26 11.38
CA THR A 13 11.45 5.16 12.36
C THR A 13 11.04 3.85 11.70
N LEU A 14 11.47 2.72 12.26
CA LEU A 14 10.98 1.42 11.83
C LEU A 14 9.48 1.29 12.13
N ASN A 15 8.76 0.66 11.21
CA ASN A 15 7.36 0.33 11.45
C ASN A 15 7.25 -0.61 12.66
N LYS A 16 6.23 -0.41 13.51
CA LYS A 16 6.06 -1.20 14.73
C LYS A 16 5.79 -2.69 14.47
N ASN A 17 5.27 -3.05 13.30
CA ASN A 17 5.13 -4.44 12.87
C ASN A 17 6.42 -5.02 12.26
N GLY A 18 7.49 -4.25 12.19
CA GLY A 18 8.75 -4.64 11.58
C GLY A 18 8.64 -4.76 10.06
N ALA A 19 9.36 -5.73 9.51
CA ALA A 19 9.40 -6.00 8.07
C ALA A 19 8.11 -6.66 7.55
N ILE A 20 7.83 -6.47 6.27
CA ILE A 20 6.75 -7.19 5.58
C ILE A 20 7.12 -8.66 5.45
N ASN A 21 6.23 -9.52 5.96
CA ASN A 21 6.32 -10.98 5.81
C ASN A 21 5.09 -11.59 5.13
N GLU A 22 4.02 -10.81 5.00
CA GLU A 22 2.72 -11.25 4.52
C GLU A 22 2.24 -10.38 3.36
N PHE A 23 1.54 -11.01 2.44
CA PHE A 23 0.84 -10.36 1.35
C PHE A 23 -0.58 -10.87 1.27
N VAL A 24 -1.48 -9.99 0.82
CA VAL A 24 -2.87 -10.32 0.55
C VAL A 24 -3.24 -9.89 -0.86
N ILE A 25 -4.18 -10.62 -1.45
CA ILE A 25 -4.81 -10.24 -2.72
C ILE A 25 -6.20 -9.72 -2.37
N LEU A 26 -6.48 -8.48 -2.73
CA LEU A 26 -7.80 -7.88 -2.55
C LEU A 26 -8.42 -7.58 -3.92
N LEU A 27 -9.75 -7.64 -3.98
CA LEU A 27 -10.51 -7.03 -5.06
C LEU A 27 -10.75 -5.56 -4.67
N MET A 28 -10.24 -4.64 -5.47
CA MET A 28 -10.36 -3.19 -5.24
C MET A 28 -11.24 -2.59 -6.32
N GLU A 29 -12.11 -1.65 -5.93
CA GLU A 29 -12.93 -0.85 -6.82
C GLU A 29 -12.69 0.64 -6.55
N ILE A 30 -12.30 1.39 -7.58
CA ILE A 30 -12.10 2.85 -7.54
C ILE A 30 -12.69 3.44 -8.81
N ASP A 31 -13.65 4.37 -8.67
CA ASP A 31 -14.28 5.08 -9.80
C ASP A 31 -14.81 4.14 -10.91
N GLY A 32 -15.45 3.04 -10.50
CA GLY A 32 -15.96 2.00 -11.40
C GLY A 32 -14.89 1.10 -12.03
N HIS A 33 -13.61 1.34 -11.79
CA HIS A 33 -12.52 0.44 -12.15
C HIS A 33 -12.32 -0.63 -11.08
N VAL A 34 -12.44 -1.90 -11.47
CA VAL A 34 -12.25 -3.05 -10.58
C VAL A 34 -11.00 -3.83 -10.98
N GLU A 35 -10.10 -4.08 -10.03
CA GLU A 35 -8.94 -4.95 -10.25
C GLU A 35 -8.61 -5.82 -9.03
N LYS A 36 -7.89 -6.91 -9.28
CA LYS A 36 -7.23 -7.69 -8.21
C LYS A 36 -5.85 -7.08 -7.96
N ILE A 37 -5.60 -6.62 -6.74
CA ILE A 37 -4.34 -5.99 -6.35
C ILE A 37 -3.63 -6.82 -5.27
N HIS A 38 -2.31 -6.93 -5.40
CA HIS A 38 -1.45 -7.57 -4.42
C HIS A 38 -0.91 -6.49 -3.47
N LEU A 39 -1.14 -6.65 -2.16
CA LEU A 39 -0.76 -5.69 -1.15
C LEU A 39 0.13 -6.32 -0.09
N ALA A 40 1.16 -5.59 0.31
CA ALA A 40 1.97 -5.92 1.48
C ALA A 40 1.21 -5.60 2.77
N VAL A 41 1.27 -6.49 3.75
CA VAL A 41 0.65 -6.27 5.07
C VAL A 41 1.66 -5.64 6.02
N THR A 42 1.31 -4.48 6.59
CA THR A 42 2.09 -3.78 7.61
C THR A 42 1.19 -2.90 8.46
N ASN A 43 1.73 -2.25 9.50
CA ASN A 43 0.96 -1.34 10.32
C ASN A 43 0.88 0.06 9.70
N LEU A 44 -0.31 0.55 9.37
CA LEU A 44 -0.51 1.86 8.75
C LEU A 44 -0.94 2.96 9.74
N GLY A 45 -0.88 2.70 11.05
CA GLY A 45 -1.45 3.59 12.05
C GLY A 45 -2.95 3.75 11.86
N ASN A 46 -3.40 4.98 11.56
CA ASN A 46 -4.81 5.28 11.27
C ASN A 46 -5.19 5.08 9.79
N GLY A 47 -4.22 4.81 8.91
CA GLY A 47 -4.47 4.53 7.50
C GLY A 47 -5.12 3.17 7.29
N LYS A 48 -5.98 3.06 6.26
CA LYS A 48 -6.61 1.78 5.87
C LYS A 48 -5.84 1.06 4.76
N MET A 49 -5.34 1.81 3.79
CA MET A 49 -4.61 1.31 2.63
C MET A 49 -3.78 2.47 2.05
N PHE A 50 -2.55 2.19 1.63
CA PHE A 50 -1.75 3.12 0.84
C PHE A 50 -1.55 2.56 -0.56
N LEU A 51 -1.91 3.35 -1.56
CA LEU A 51 -1.61 3.08 -2.96
C LEU A 51 -0.35 3.86 -3.33
N GLY A 52 0.68 3.12 -3.75
CA GLY A 52 1.98 3.70 -4.05
C GLY A 52 1.99 4.51 -5.35
N HIS A 53 3.10 5.21 -5.57
CA HIS A 53 3.32 6.03 -6.76
C HIS A 53 3.20 5.24 -8.08
N GLU A 54 3.70 4.00 -8.12
CA GLU A 54 3.59 3.14 -9.31
C GLU A 54 2.12 2.88 -9.69
N TRP A 55 1.26 2.67 -8.69
CA TRP A 55 -0.16 2.48 -8.92
C TRP A 55 -0.82 3.75 -9.47
N LEU A 56 -0.49 4.90 -8.89
CA LEU A 56 -0.99 6.21 -9.34
C LEU A 56 -0.56 6.53 -10.77
N ASN A 57 0.71 6.28 -11.12
CA ASN A 57 1.22 6.52 -12.47
C ASN A 57 0.55 5.63 -13.51
N LYS A 58 0.31 4.36 -13.17
CA LYS A 58 -0.30 3.39 -14.08
C LYS A 58 -1.75 3.72 -14.37
N HIS A 59 -2.53 4.09 -13.36
CA HIS A 59 -3.98 4.28 -13.48
C HIS A 59 -4.40 5.73 -13.71
N ASN A 60 -3.53 6.69 -13.39
CA ASN A 60 -3.75 8.14 -13.54
C ASN A 60 -5.17 8.60 -13.11
N PRO A 61 -5.59 8.29 -11.88
CA PRO A 61 -6.95 8.62 -11.44
C PRO A 61 -7.14 10.14 -11.32
N LYS A 62 -8.39 10.59 -11.42
CA LYS A 62 -8.74 11.98 -11.12
C LYS A 62 -8.65 12.21 -9.61
N ILE A 63 -7.65 12.96 -9.17
CA ILE A 63 -7.46 13.30 -7.75
C ILE A 63 -7.96 14.72 -7.50
N ASP A 64 -8.88 14.86 -6.54
CA ASP A 64 -9.16 16.15 -5.92
C ASP A 64 -8.16 16.36 -4.78
N TRP A 65 -7.28 17.35 -4.94
CA TRP A 65 -6.21 17.65 -3.99
C TRP A 65 -6.63 18.66 -2.90
N ARG A 66 -7.90 19.07 -2.88
CA ARG A 66 -8.42 20.14 -2.02
C ARG A 66 -9.16 19.62 -0.80
#